data_AF-A0A377FWM3-F1
#
_entry.id   AF-A0A377FWM3-F1
#
_cell.length_a   1.000
_cell.length_b   1.000
_cell.length_c   1.000
_cell.angle_alpha   90.00
_cell.angle_beta   90.00
_cell.angle_gamma   90.00
#
_symmetry.space_group_name_H-M   'P 1'
#
loop_
_entity.id
_entity.type
_entity.pdbx_description
1 polymer ?
#
loop_
_entity_poly.entity_id
_entity_poly.type
_entity_poly.pdbx_seq_one_letter_code
_entity_poly.pdbx_strand_id
1 'polypeptide(L)'
;MELSPHSKRQIDTLLRFQTFTGWTIGILTATVIIGMLTFASYRDLSTGAIMATIFGFCFLLIGIEVAKFNLWLRFVKNKKARRLLSLRYTAMFIGFAAIGYFGYVVFNQTPQPQSFQAFLLSQAFFWGASFIGKWLDRIIQTHDDRYLTDKDLKLIREARELEEARHG
;
A
#
# COMPACT_ATOMS: atom_id res chain seq x y z
N MET A 1 -11.93 -19.62 21.02
CA MET A 1 -11.87 -20.45 19.80
C MET A 1 -10.41 -20.80 19.57
N GLU A 2 -10.01 -22.06 19.75
CA GLU A 2 -8.63 -22.47 19.50
C GLU A 2 -8.34 -22.40 18.00
N LEU A 3 -7.58 -21.37 17.59
CA LEU A 3 -7.10 -21.25 16.22
C LEU A 3 -6.24 -22.47 15.88
N SER A 4 -6.61 -23.19 14.82
CA SER A 4 -5.84 -24.34 14.36
C SER A 4 -4.37 -23.96 14.11
N PRO A 5 -3.41 -24.89 14.28
CA PRO A 5 -1.98 -24.59 14.10
C PRO A 5 -1.65 -23.97 12.73
N HIS A 6 -2.39 -24.39 11.71
CA HIS A 6 -2.31 -23.84 10.36
C HIS A 6 -2.75 -22.37 10.30
N SER A 7 -3.86 -22.03 10.96
CA SER A 7 -4.37 -20.65 11.03
C SER A 7 -3.44 -19.73 11.83
N LYS A 8 -2.79 -20.25 12.88
CA LYS A 8 -1.79 -19.49 13.66
C LYS A 8 -0.55 -19.12 12.84
N ARG A 9 0.10 -20.09 12.18
CA ARG A 9 1.26 -19.84 11.29
C ARG A 9 0.94 -18.86 10.16
N GLN A 10 -0.29 -18.94 9.69
CA GLN A 10 -0.83 -18.09 8.65
C GLN A 10 -0.98 -16.63 9.08
N ILE A 11 -1.55 -16.39 10.27
CA ILE A 11 -1.64 -15.06 10.89
C ILE A 11 -0.23 -14.52 11.18
N ASP A 12 0.70 -15.36 11.65
CA ASP A 12 2.10 -14.96 11.85
C ASP A 12 2.77 -14.48 10.57
N THR A 13 2.49 -15.15 9.45
CA THR A 13 3.04 -14.77 8.14
C THR A 13 2.48 -13.43 7.71
N LEU A 14 1.18 -13.19 7.91
CA LEU A 14 0.53 -11.90 7.65
C LEU A 14 1.13 -10.77 8.50
N LEU A 15 1.30 -10.99 9.82
CA LEU A 15 1.83 -9.99 10.74
C LEU A 15 3.30 -9.65 10.45
N ARG A 16 4.14 -10.66 10.16
CA ARG A 16 5.54 -10.44 9.76
C ARG A 16 5.62 -9.68 8.44
N PHE A 17 4.79 -10.05 7.47
CA PHE A 17 4.76 -9.37 6.18
C PHE A 17 4.26 -7.93 6.29
N GLN A 18 3.25 -7.66 7.12
CA GLN A 18 2.76 -6.31 7.40
C GLN A 18 3.81 -5.44 8.10
N THR A 19 4.52 -6.02 9.08
CA THR A 19 5.61 -5.31 9.77
C THR A 19 6.73 -4.98 8.79
N PHE A 20 7.19 -5.97 8.02
CA PHE A 20 8.21 -5.76 6.98
C PHE A 20 7.80 -4.69 5.98
N THR A 21 6.60 -4.79 5.40
CA THR A 21 6.10 -3.80 4.43
C THR A 21 5.96 -2.40 5.03
N GLY A 22 5.53 -2.27 6.29
CA GLY A 22 5.48 -0.98 6.99
C GLY A 22 6.87 -0.32 7.10
N TRP A 23 7.89 -1.07 7.53
CA TRP A 23 9.26 -0.58 7.61
C TRP A 23 9.84 -0.26 6.23
N THR A 24 9.67 -1.15 5.26
CA THR A 24 10.17 -0.96 3.89
C THR A 24 9.54 0.26 3.23
N ILE A 25 8.22 0.45 3.35
CA ILE A 25 7.54 1.64 2.82
C ILE A 25 8.03 2.90 3.54
N GLY A 26 8.21 2.87 4.86
CA GLY A 26 8.71 4.01 5.62
C GLY A 26 10.12 4.44 5.21
N ILE A 27 11.05 3.48 5.14
CA ILE A 27 12.43 3.72 4.71
C ILE A 27 12.46 4.26 3.28
N LEU A 28 11.74 3.61 2.36
CA LEU A 28 11.73 4.03 0.96
C LEU A 28 11.11 5.42 0.77
N THR A 29 10.04 5.73 1.49
CA THR A 29 9.42 7.06 1.44
C THR A 29 10.41 8.12 1.92
N ALA A 30 11.10 7.87 3.03
CA ALA A 30 12.15 8.77 3.51
C ALA A 30 13.29 8.91 2.49
N THR A 31 13.75 7.81 1.87
CA THR A 31 14.79 7.84 0.83
C THR A 31 14.36 8.66 -0.39
N VAL A 32 13.11 8.53 -0.85
CA VAL A 32 12.59 9.31 -1.98
C VAL A 32 12.50 10.80 -1.62
N ILE A 33 12.02 11.13 -0.40
CA ILE A 33 11.96 12.52 0.07
C ILE A 33 13.37 13.13 0.16
N ILE A 34 14.33 12.42 0.77
CA ILE A 34 15.72 12.86 0.86
C ILE A 34 16.32 13.00 -0.54
N GLY A 35 16.05 12.07 -1.46
CA GLY A 35 16.49 12.14 -2.85
C GLY A 35 15.94 13.36 -3.58
N MET A 36 14.64 13.67 -3.40
CA MET A 36 14.02 14.87 -3.98
C MET A 36 14.55 16.18 -3.37
N LEU A 37 14.81 16.21 -2.06
CA LEU A 37 15.39 17.37 -1.38
C LEU A 37 16.86 17.60 -1.79
N THR A 38 17.62 16.52 -1.92
CA THR A 38 19.00 16.55 -2.43
C THR A 38 18.99 17.05 -3.87
N PHE A 39 18.07 16.56 -4.71
CA PHE A 39 17.89 17.05 -6.08
C PHE A 39 17.54 18.55 -6.13
N ALA A 40 16.58 19.01 -5.32
CA ALA A 40 16.23 20.43 -5.25
C ALA A 40 17.43 21.30 -4.82
N SER A 41 18.39 20.72 -4.09
CA SER A 41 19.61 21.39 -3.60
C SER A 41 20.77 21.33 -4.60
N TYR A 42 20.83 20.30 -5.46
CA TYR A 42 21.89 20.10 -6.47
C TYR A 42 21.32 20.18 -7.89
N ARG A 43 21.54 21.31 -8.58
CA ARG A 43 20.98 21.64 -9.89
C ARG A 43 21.37 20.71 -11.06
N ASP A 44 22.36 19.83 -10.91
CA ASP A 44 22.99 19.13 -12.03
C ASP A 44 22.59 17.65 -12.22
N LEU A 45 21.62 17.14 -11.44
CA LEU A 45 21.12 15.78 -11.64
C LEU A 45 20.16 15.72 -12.84
N SER A 46 20.41 14.78 -13.76
CA SER A 46 19.62 14.66 -14.99
C SER A 46 18.16 14.27 -14.70
N THR A 47 17.22 14.84 -15.46
CA THR A 47 15.79 14.51 -15.38
C THR A 47 15.52 13.01 -15.50
N GLY A 48 16.35 12.29 -16.26
CA GLY A 48 16.29 10.83 -16.41
C GLY A 48 16.58 10.07 -15.11
N ALA A 49 17.54 10.53 -14.30
CA ALA A 49 17.85 9.89 -13.02
C ALA A 49 16.70 10.03 -12.01
N ILE A 50 16.05 11.19 -11.97
CA ILE A 50 14.89 11.45 -11.10
C ILE A 50 13.71 10.57 -11.50
N MET A 51 13.41 10.53 -12.81
CA MET A 51 12.33 9.69 -13.33
C MET A 51 12.61 8.21 -13.01
N ALA A 52 13.85 7.74 -13.17
CA ALA A 52 14.23 6.38 -12.82
C ALA A 52 14.02 6.08 -11.32
N THR A 53 14.34 7.00 -10.42
CA THR A 53 14.07 6.84 -8.98
C THR A 53 12.58 6.78 -8.66
N ILE A 54 11.77 7.67 -9.26
CA ILE A 54 10.30 7.68 -9.08
C ILE A 54 9.69 6.38 -9.61
N PHE A 55 10.06 5.96 -10.83
CA PHE A 55 9.57 4.72 -11.42
C PHE A 55 10.00 3.49 -10.61
N GLY A 56 11.26 3.44 -10.16
CA GLY A 56 11.76 2.37 -9.29
C GLY A 56 10.95 2.24 -8.00
N PHE A 57 10.64 3.37 -7.35
CA PHE A 57 9.78 3.40 -6.17
C PHE A 57 8.36 2.91 -6.46
N CYS A 58 7.74 3.37 -7.55
CA CYS A 58 6.41 2.92 -7.98
C CYS A 58 6.37 1.41 -8.27
N PHE A 59 7.38 0.86 -8.96
CA PHE A 59 7.49 -0.57 -9.24
C PHE A 59 7.61 -1.39 -7.95
N LEU A 60 8.34 -0.89 -6.96
CA LEU A 60 8.50 -1.56 -5.68
C LEU A 60 7.17 -1.57 -4.90
N LEU A 61 6.45 -0.44 -4.85
CA LEU A 61 5.11 -0.38 -4.26
C LEU A 61 4.14 -1.36 -4.93
N ILE A 62 4.15 -1.40 -6.26
CA ILE A 62 3.41 -2.40 -7.04
C ILE A 62 3.78 -3.81 -6.63
N GLY A 63 5.08 -4.12 -6.54
CA GLY A 63 5.56 -5.45 -6.13
C GLY A 63 5.08 -5.88 -4.75
N ILE A 64 5.08 -4.94 -3.78
CA ILE A 64 4.53 -5.17 -2.44
C ILE A 64 3.04 -5.52 -2.52
N GLU A 65 2.26 -4.79 -3.31
CA GLU A 65 0.82 -5.00 -3.44
C GLU A 65 0.49 -6.30 -4.17
N VAL A 66 1.26 -6.69 -5.19
CA VAL A 66 1.15 -8.03 -5.82
C VAL A 66 1.42 -9.13 -4.79
N ALA A 67 2.45 -8.96 -3.95
CA ALA A 67 2.76 -9.92 -2.90
C ALA A 67 1.64 -10.02 -1.86
N LYS A 68 1.05 -8.89 -1.43
CA LYS A 68 -0.15 -8.87 -0.57
C LYS A 68 -1.33 -9.59 -1.22
N PHE A 69 -1.59 -9.34 -2.50
CA PHE A 69 -2.67 -10.00 -3.23
C PHE A 69 -2.49 -11.52 -3.28
N ASN A 70 -1.29 -11.98 -3.65
CA ASN A 70 -0.96 -13.40 -3.70
C ASN A 70 -1.07 -14.07 -2.32
N LEU A 71 -0.67 -13.36 -1.28
CA LEU A 71 -0.85 -13.80 0.11
C LEU A 71 -2.35 -13.96 0.42
N TRP A 72 -3.16 -12.94 0.13
CA TRP A 72 -4.61 -12.97 0.36
C TRP A 72 -5.36 -14.03 -0.45
N LEU A 73 -4.93 -14.35 -1.67
CA LEU A 73 -5.52 -15.43 -2.46
C LEU A 73 -5.38 -16.81 -1.79
N ARG A 74 -4.35 -17.01 -0.98
CA ARG A 74 -4.17 -18.24 -0.19
C ARG A 74 -5.17 -18.33 0.97
N PHE A 75 -5.63 -17.18 1.46
CA PHE A 75 -6.52 -17.03 2.62
C PHE A 75 -7.99 -17.04 2.28
N VAL A 76 -8.39 -16.16 1.36
CA VAL A 76 -9.76 -16.01 0.93
C VAL A 76 -10.12 -17.26 0.13
N LYS A 77 -11.10 -18.03 0.61
CA LYS A 77 -11.56 -19.26 -0.06
C LYS A 77 -12.90 -19.02 -0.77
N ASN A 78 -13.68 -18.03 -0.34
CA ASN A 78 -14.95 -17.69 -0.96
C ASN A 78 -14.73 -17.09 -2.37
N LYS A 79 -15.43 -17.63 -3.38
CA LYS A 79 -15.32 -17.22 -4.78
C LYS A 79 -15.73 -15.76 -5.01
N LYS A 80 -16.75 -15.27 -4.30
CA LYS A 80 -17.22 -13.87 -4.39
C LYS A 80 -16.22 -12.91 -3.73
N ALA A 81 -15.71 -13.26 -2.55
CA ALA A 81 -14.67 -12.50 -1.88
C ALA A 81 -13.36 -12.44 -2.71
N ARG A 82 -12.97 -13.52 -3.39
CA ARG A 82 -11.83 -13.52 -4.33
C ARG A 82 -12.02 -12.57 -5.50
N ARG A 83 -13.22 -12.52 -6.11
CA ARG A 83 -13.51 -11.57 -7.19
C ARG A 83 -13.44 -10.12 -6.72
N LEU A 84 -13.97 -9.84 -5.52
CA LEU A 84 -13.90 -8.52 -4.89
C LEU A 84 -12.45 -8.14 -4.55
N LEU A 85 -11.66 -9.10 -4.07
CA LEU A 85 -10.23 -8.93 -3.83
C LEU A 85 -9.51 -8.57 -5.13
N SER A 86 -9.72 -9.33 -6.21
CA SER A 86 -9.14 -9.00 -7.52
C SER A 86 -9.56 -7.60 -8.00
N LEU A 87 -10.84 -7.24 -7.87
CA LEU A 87 -11.35 -5.92 -8.23
C LEU A 87 -10.64 -4.81 -7.45
N ARG A 88 -10.43 -5.00 -6.14
CA ARG A 88 -9.70 -4.05 -5.29
C ARG A 88 -8.29 -3.80 -5.81
N TYR A 89 -7.53 -4.87 -6.10
CA TYR A 89 -6.17 -4.71 -6.62
C TYR A 89 -6.14 -4.14 -8.04
N THR A 90 -7.08 -4.53 -8.91
CA THR A 90 -7.21 -3.92 -10.24
C THR A 90 -7.48 -2.42 -10.15
N ALA A 91 -8.39 -2.00 -9.27
CA ALA A 91 -8.66 -0.57 -9.05
C ALA A 91 -7.42 0.17 -8.52
N MET A 92 -6.65 -0.48 -7.63
CA MET A 92 -5.39 0.07 -7.14
C MET A 92 -4.37 0.26 -8.26
N PHE A 93 -4.21 -0.73 -9.15
CA PHE A 93 -3.32 -0.65 -10.31
C PHE A 93 -3.72 0.48 -11.27
N ILE A 94 -5.01 0.60 -11.56
CA ILE A 94 -5.53 1.69 -12.39
C ILE A 94 -5.24 3.04 -11.72
N GLY A 95 -5.44 3.13 -10.40
CA GLY A 95 -5.11 4.33 -9.62
C GLY A 95 -3.63 4.70 -9.69
N PHE A 96 -2.72 3.73 -9.49
CA PHE A 96 -1.28 3.97 -9.62
C PHE A 96 -0.88 4.38 -11.04
N ALA A 97 -1.45 3.74 -12.07
CA ALA A 97 -1.20 4.10 -13.45
C ALA A 97 -1.67 5.53 -13.75
N ALA A 98 -2.85 5.92 -13.25
CA ALA A 98 -3.37 7.27 -13.39
C ALA A 98 -2.50 8.32 -12.67
N ILE A 99 -2.04 8.02 -11.44
CA ILE A 99 -1.12 8.90 -10.69
C ILE A 99 0.23 9.02 -11.41
N GLY A 100 0.77 7.90 -11.90
CA GLY A 100 2.03 7.89 -12.65
C GLY A 100 1.93 8.68 -13.96
N TYR A 101 0.84 8.52 -14.69
CA TYR A 101 0.55 9.29 -15.90
C TYR A 101 0.38 10.79 -15.59
N PHE A 102 -0.40 11.13 -14.57
CA PHE A 102 -0.57 12.52 -14.13
C PHE A 102 0.76 13.14 -13.70
N GLY A 103 1.55 12.43 -12.89
CA GLY A 103 2.88 12.87 -12.48
C GLY A 103 3.79 13.10 -13.70
N TYR A 104 3.84 12.16 -14.64
CA TYR A 104 4.63 12.31 -15.85
C TYR A 104 4.20 13.54 -16.68
N VAL A 105 2.91 13.70 -16.96
CA VAL A 105 2.39 14.84 -17.73
C VAL A 105 2.68 16.15 -17.00
N VAL A 106 2.36 16.23 -15.71
CA VAL A 106 2.49 17.47 -14.94
C VAL A 106 3.94 17.87 -14.71
N PHE A 107 4.83 16.92 -14.39
CA PHE A 107 6.25 17.25 -14.15
C PHE A 107 7.07 17.45 -15.42
N ASN A 108 6.68 16.82 -16.54
CA ASN A 108 7.49 16.84 -17.75
C ASN A 108 6.97 17.81 -18.82
N GLN A 109 5.68 18.18 -18.80
CA GLN A 109 5.05 19.01 -19.83
C GLN A 109 4.61 20.40 -19.35
N THR A 110 4.65 20.69 -18.04
CA THR A 110 4.26 22.00 -17.50
C THR A 110 5.49 22.73 -16.92
N PRO A 111 6.02 23.77 -17.59
CA PRO A 111 7.17 24.54 -17.10
C PRO A 111 6.82 25.53 -15.97
N GLN A 112 5.56 25.59 -15.54
CA GLN A 112 5.08 26.50 -14.50
C GLN A 112 5.01 25.80 -13.13
N PRO A 113 5.22 26.54 -12.02
CA PRO A 113 5.02 26.00 -10.68
C PRO A 113 3.58 25.47 -10.53
N GLN A 114 3.44 24.29 -9.91
CA GLN A 114 2.14 23.64 -9.74
C GLN A 114 1.15 24.57 -9.04
N SER A 115 -0.04 24.72 -9.62
CA SER A 115 -1.11 25.49 -8.98
C SER A 115 -1.64 24.75 -7.74
N PHE A 116 -2.06 25.50 -6.72
CA PHE A 116 -2.67 24.94 -5.51
C PHE A 116 -3.88 24.03 -5.83
N GLN A 117 -4.60 24.31 -6.92
CA GLN A 117 -5.71 23.48 -7.40
C GLN A 117 -5.25 22.10 -7.88
N ALA A 118 -4.12 22.01 -8.59
CA ALA A 118 -3.55 20.73 -9.01
C ALA A 118 -3.08 19.89 -7.82
N PHE A 119 -2.51 20.54 -6.80
CA PHE A 119 -2.19 19.90 -5.53
C PHE A 119 -3.45 19.35 -4.85
N LEU A 120 -4.50 20.15 -4.68
CA LEU A 120 -5.76 19.72 -4.07
C LEU A 120 -6.41 18.55 -4.82
N LEU A 121 -6.40 18.58 -6.16
CA LEU A 121 -6.95 17.49 -6.97
C LEU A 121 -6.17 16.19 -6.76
N SER A 122 -4.83 16.26 -6.69
CA SER A 122 -4.01 15.08 -6.39
C SER A 122 -4.30 14.49 -5.01
N GLN A 123 -4.51 15.33 -4.00
CA GLN A 123 -4.90 14.91 -2.66
C GLN A 123 -6.30 14.28 -2.67
N ALA A 124 -7.28 14.90 -3.33
CA ALA A 124 -8.64 14.39 -3.43
C ALA A 124 -8.69 13.01 -4.10
N PHE A 125 -7.92 12.80 -5.17
CA PHE A 125 -7.76 11.48 -5.79
C PHE A 125 -7.14 10.45 -4.83
N PHE A 126 -6.08 10.82 -4.12
CA PHE A 126 -5.42 9.93 -3.17
C PHE A 126 -6.34 9.52 -2.01
N TRP A 127 -7.01 10.47 -1.38
CA TRP A 127 -7.97 10.22 -0.30
C TRP A 127 -9.20 9.44 -0.78
N GLY A 128 -9.72 9.75 -1.98
CA GLY A 128 -10.81 9.02 -2.61
C GLY A 128 -10.47 7.55 -2.87
N ALA A 129 -9.29 7.29 -3.43
CA ALA A 129 -8.79 5.94 -3.65
C ALA A 129 -8.62 5.17 -2.33
N SER A 130 -8.07 5.82 -1.29
CA SER A 130 -7.94 5.22 0.05
C SER A 130 -9.29 4.87 0.67
N PHE A 131 -10.30 5.75 0.52
CA PHE A 131 -11.66 5.50 1.00
C PHE A 131 -12.30 4.30 0.30
N ILE A 132 -12.23 4.24 -1.04
CA ILE A 132 -12.78 3.13 -1.83
C ILE A 132 -12.10 1.81 -1.46
N GLY A 133 -10.77 1.82 -1.27
CA GLY A 133 -10.02 0.64 -0.83
C GLY A 133 -10.52 0.10 0.52
N LYS A 134 -10.68 0.96 1.52
CA LYS A 134 -11.20 0.60 2.84
C LYS A 134 -12.67 0.15 2.81
N TRP A 135 -13.46 0.74 1.92
CA TRP A 135 -14.84 0.34 1.71
C TRP A 135 -14.93 -1.07 1.10
N LEU A 136 -14.12 -1.36 0.08
CA LEU A 136 -14.00 -2.70 -0.51
C LEU A 136 -13.51 -3.74 0.51
N ASP A 137 -12.57 -3.37 1.38
CA ASP A 137 -12.09 -4.26 2.44
C ASP A 137 -13.21 -4.76 3.36
N ARG A 138 -14.10 -3.85 3.77
CA ARG A 138 -15.28 -4.23 4.58
C ARG A 138 -16.20 -5.16 3.83
N ILE A 139 -16.44 -4.91 2.54
CA ILE A 139 -17.32 -5.76 1.73
C ILE A 139 -16.69 -7.14 1.51
N ILE A 140 -15.38 -7.24 1.35
CA ILE A 140 -14.69 -8.54 1.25
C ILE A 140 -14.87 -9.31 2.56
N GLN A 141 -14.68 -8.63 3.70
CA GLN A 141 -14.84 -9.21 5.03
C GLN A 141 -16.25 -9.74 5.29
N THR A 142 -17.31 -9.05 4.84
CA THR A 142 -18.69 -9.57 4.97
C THR A 142 -18.94 -10.87 4.19
N HIS A 143 -18.07 -11.24 3.25
CA HIS A 143 -18.21 -12.44 2.43
C HIS A 143 -17.23 -13.55 2.81
N ASP A 144 -16.16 -13.24 3.54
CA ASP A 144 -15.17 -14.21 4.02
C ASP A 144 -14.51 -13.68 5.30
N ASP A 145 -14.92 -14.21 6.46
CA ASP A 145 -14.42 -13.81 7.79
C ASP A 145 -12.92 -14.09 7.97
N ARG A 146 -12.32 -14.88 7.06
CA ARG A 146 -10.86 -15.12 7.04
C ARG A 146 -10.10 -13.94 6.44
N TYR A 147 -10.79 -13.00 5.80
CA TYR A 147 -10.22 -11.75 5.37
C TYR A 147 -10.13 -10.78 6.56
N LEU A 148 -8.90 -10.51 6.99
CA LEU A 148 -8.60 -9.59 8.09
C LEU A 148 -8.22 -8.23 7.53
N THR A 149 -8.86 -7.18 8.02
CA THR A 149 -8.49 -5.80 7.67
C THR A 149 -7.26 -5.35 8.46
N ASP A 150 -6.67 -4.22 8.08
CA ASP A 150 -5.56 -3.62 8.84
C ASP A 150 -5.92 -3.36 10.31
N LYS A 151 -7.20 -3.06 10.59
CA LYS A 151 -7.69 -2.89 11.97
C LYS A 151 -7.65 -4.19 12.74
N ASP A 152 -8.09 -5.28 12.13
CA ASP A 152 -8.13 -6.60 12.77
C ASP A 152 -6.71 -7.11 13.04
N LEU A 153 -5.80 -6.91 12.09
CA LEU A 153 -4.38 -7.26 12.26
C LEU A 153 -3.73 -6.44 13.38
N LYS A 154 -4.09 -5.14 13.51
CA LYS A 154 -3.62 -4.29 14.62
C LYS A 154 -4.12 -4.81 15.98
N LEU A 155 -5.41 -5.15 16.08
CA LEU A 155 -5.99 -5.70 17.30
C LEU A 155 -5.36 -7.04 17.70
N ILE A 156 -5.10 -7.92 16.73
CA ILE A 156 -4.41 -9.19 16.98
C ILE A 156 -2.99 -8.96 17.51
N ARG A 157 -2.28 -7.96 16.96
CA ARG A 157 -0.94 -7.60 17.42
C ARG A 157 -0.96 -7.05 18.84
N GLU A 158 -1.83 -6.08 19.12
CA GLU A 158 -1.98 -5.48 20.45
C GLU A 158 -2.38 -6.52 21.51
N ALA A 159 -3.28 -7.45 21.16
CA ALA A 159 -3.66 -8.55 22.05
C ALA A 159 -2.48 -9.48 22.38
N ARG A 160 -1.61 -9.76 21.40
CA ARG A 160 -0.40 -10.56 21.63
C ARG A 160 0.64 -9.85 22.48
N GLU A 161 0.88 -8.57 22.23
CA GLU A 161 1.80 -7.77 23.03
C GLU A 161 1.34 -7.72 24.51
N LEU A 162 0.01 -7.72 24.76
CA LEU A 162 -0.57 -7.80 26.10
C LEU A 162 -0.46 -9.20 26.73
N GLU A 163 -0.60 -10.28 25.95
CA GLU A 163 -0.41 -11.65 26.43
C GLU A 163 1.07 -11.92 26.79
N GLU A 164 2.01 -11.46 25.95
CA GLU A 164 3.44 -11.56 26.21
C GLU A 164 3.84 -10.74 27.45
N ALA A 165 3.27 -9.54 27.64
CA ALA A 165 3.50 -8.72 28.83
C ALA A 165 2.86 -9.28 30.13
N ARG A 166 1.88 -10.17 30.04
CA ARG A 166 1.25 -10.85 31.20
C ARG A 166 1.94 -12.16 31.59
N HIS A 167 2.70 -12.75 30.67
CA HIS A 167 3.34 -14.05 30.85
C HIS A 167 4.89 -13.99 30.89
N GLY A 168 5.47 -12.81 30.73
CA GLY A 168 6.87 -12.51 31.07
C GLY A 168 6.99 -11.94 32.48
#